data_AF-X1P4W5-F1
#
_entry.id   AF-X1P4W5-F1
#
_cell.length_a   1.000
_cell.length_b   1.000
_cell.length_c   1.000
_cell.angle_alpha   90.00
_cell.angle_beta   90.00
_cell.angle_gamma   90.00
#
_symmetry.space_group_name_H-M   'P 1'
#
loop_
_entity.id
_entity.type
_entity.pdbx_description
1 polymer ?
#
loop_
_entity_poly.entity_id
_entity_poly.type
_entity_poly.pdbx_seq_one_letter_code
_entity_poly.pdbx_strand_id
1 'polypeptide(L)'
;MKYGHFDDHQKEYVITKPQTPYPWINYLGMEDFFTIISNTAGGYSFYKDARFRRITRYRYNNVPADNGGKYFYINDGKDVWSPGWKPVKNTLDQYRCRHGLSYTIITGEKNGLEVEILYFVPLGDHCEIQKVKLANKGKEPKRFK
;
A
#
# COMPACT_ATOMS: atom_id res chain seq x y z
N MET A 1 9.19 -16.57 -14.31
CA MET A 1 9.04 -16.36 -12.84
C MET A 1 7.74 -15.58 -12.59
N LYS A 2 6.90 -15.96 -11.61
CA LYS A 2 5.63 -15.27 -11.29
C LYS A 2 5.79 -14.38 -10.05
N TYR A 3 5.09 -13.26 -10.00
CA TYR A 3 5.08 -12.29 -8.88
C TYR A 3 3.72 -12.21 -8.16
N GLY A 4 2.74 -12.97 -8.66
CA GLY A 4 1.38 -12.96 -8.17
C GLY A 4 0.49 -13.95 -8.91
N HIS A 5 -0.81 -13.94 -8.59
CA HIS A 5 -1.85 -14.78 -9.17
C HIS A 5 -3.22 -14.10 -9.06
N PHE A 6 -4.19 -14.55 -9.87
CA PHE A 6 -5.58 -14.16 -9.72
C PHE A 6 -6.23 -14.92 -8.56
N ASP A 7 -7.08 -14.22 -7.82
CA ASP A 7 -8.04 -14.76 -6.87
C ASP A 7 -9.42 -14.44 -7.41
N ASP A 8 -9.95 -15.35 -8.23
CA ASP A 8 -11.19 -15.13 -8.99
C ASP A 8 -12.42 -15.03 -8.07
N HIS A 9 -12.39 -15.73 -6.93
CA HIS A 9 -13.47 -15.66 -5.95
C HIS A 9 -13.59 -14.26 -5.35
N GLN A 10 -12.45 -13.67 -4.98
CA GLN A 10 -12.42 -12.32 -4.39
C GLN A 10 -12.38 -11.21 -5.45
N LYS A 11 -12.19 -11.57 -6.72
CA LYS A 11 -12.02 -10.65 -7.87
C LYS A 11 -10.80 -9.74 -7.69
N GLU A 12 -9.68 -10.36 -7.36
CA GLU A 12 -8.45 -9.64 -7.05
C GLU A 12 -7.25 -10.21 -7.80
N TYR A 13 -6.23 -9.36 -7.98
CA TYR A 13 -4.89 -9.81 -8.31
C TYR A 13 -4.00 -9.73 -7.07
N VAL A 14 -3.47 -10.87 -6.65
CA VAL A 14 -2.63 -11.03 -5.47
C VAL A 14 -1.16 -10.98 -5.86
N ILE A 15 -0.44 -9.96 -5.41
CA ILE A 15 0.99 -9.77 -5.57
C ILE A 15 1.70 -10.27 -4.30
N THR A 16 2.58 -11.26 -4.43
CA THR A 16 3.23 -11.92 -3.29
C THR A 16 4.66 -11.46 -3.05
N LYS A 17 5.21 -10.60 -3.91
CA LYS A 17 6.55 -10.03 -3.77
C LYS A 17 6.51 -8.52 -4.01
N PRO A 18 7.20 -7.71 -3.18
CA PRO A 18 7.15 -6.26 -3.33
C PRO A 18 8.01 -5.76 -4.51
N GLN A 19 9.02 -6.54 -4.90
CA GLN A 19 9.95 -6.27 -6.00
C GLN A 19 9.42 -6.82 -7.32
N THR A 20 8.29 -6.30 -7.79
CA THR A 20 7.76 -6.60 -9.13
C THR A 20 8.69 -6.04 -10.23
N PRO A 21 8.62 -6.55 -11.48
CA PRO A 21 9.46 -6.04 -12.59
C PRO A 21 9.28 -4.54 -12.86
N TYR A 22 8.11 -4.01 -12.53
CA TYR A 22 7.77 -2.59 -12.52
C TYR A 22 6.71 -2.37 -11.44
N PRO A 23 6.55 -1.15 -10.87
CA PRO A 23 5.44 -0.85 -9.97
C PRO A 23 4.10 -1.21 -10.62
N TRP A 24 3.35 -2.12 -10.01
CA TRP A 24 2.01 -2.49 -10.46
C TRP A 24 1.00 -1.66 -9.65
N ILE A 25 0.05 -1.04 -10.34
CA ILE A 25 -0.86 -0.07 -9.74
C ILE A 25 -2.30 -0.54 -9.78
N ASN A 26 -3.11 0.08 -8.93
CA ASN A 26 -4.56 0.08 -9.00
C ASN A 26 -5.08 1.53 -8.99
N TYR A 27 -6.34 1.68 -9.40
CA TYR A 27 -7.11 2.92 -9.33
C TYR A 27 -8.20 2.79 -8.28
N LEU A 28 -8.32 3.79 -7.41
CA LEU A 28 -9.38 3.87 -6.40
C LEU A 28 -10.27 5.08 -6.71
N GLY A 29 -11.57 4.95 -6.46
CA GLY A 29 -12.58 5.95 -6.76
C GLY A 29 -13.29 5.69 -8.08
N MET A 30 -14.57 6.04 -8.13
CA MET A 30 -15.44 5.85 -9.31
C MET A 30 -16.19 7.12 -9.74
N GLU A 31 -16.07 8.20 -8.97
CA GLU A 31 -16.82 9.44 -9.19
C GLU A 31 -15.86 10.63 -9.39
N ASP A 32 -15.75 11.53 -8.42
CA ASP A 32 -14.99 12.76 -8.57
C ASP A 32 -13.61 12.73 -7.89
N PHE A 33 -13.38 11.83 -6.95
CA PHE A 33 -12.09 11.69 -6.25
C PHE A 33 -11.40 10.40 -6.68
N PHE A 34 -10.11 10.51 -6.99
CA PHE A 34 -9.33 9.40 -7.50
C PHE A 34 -8.00 9.26 -6.79
N THR A 35 -7.56 8.01 -6.69
CA THR A 35 -6.23 7.64 -6.26
C THR A 35 -5.59 6.70 -7.26
N ILE A 36 -4.31 6.94 -7.55
CA ILE A 36 -3.39 5.94 -8.09
C ILE A 36 -2.59 5.37 -6.92
N ILE A 37 -2.58 4.04 -6.78
CA ILE A 37 -1.84 3.36 -5.72
C ILE A 37 -1.03 2.18 -6.27
N SER A 38 0.26 2.11 -5.96
CA SER A 38 1.11 0.97 -6.32
C SER A 38 1.07 -0.14 -5.29
N ASN A 39 1.61 -1.31 -5.66
CA ASN A 39 1.79 -2.43 -4.75
C ASN A 39 2.68 -2.11 -3.54
N THR A 40 3.49 -1.04 -3.60
CA THR A 40 4.29 -0.55 -2.47
C THR A 40 3.76 0.75 -1.87
N ALA A 41 2.45 1.01 -2.02
CA ALA A 41 1.72 2.19 -1.54
C ALA A 41 2.18 3.53 -2.13
N GLY A 42 2.91 3.52 -3.24
CA GLY A 42 3.26 4.71 -3.99
C GLY A 42 2.11 5.28 -4.81
N GLY A 43 2.28 6.47 -5.36
CA GLY A 43 1.25 7.16 -6.15
C GLY A 43 0.71 8.42 -5.48
N TYR A 44 -0.48 8.85 -5.90
CA TYR A 44 -1.08 10.11 -5.46
C TYR A 44 -2.61 10.14 -5.63
N SER A 45 -3.22 11.18 -5.06
CA SER A 45 -4.66 11.43 -5.09
C SER A 45 -4.98 12.79 -5.68
N PHE A 46 -6.14 12.92 -6.31
CA PHE A 46 -6.63 14.14 -6.94
C PHE A 46 -8.16 14.18 -7.00
N TYR A 47 -8.73 15.37 -7.12
CA TYR A 47 -10.17 15.59 -7.26
C TYR A 47 -10.49 16.16 -8.66
N LYS A 48 -11.21 15.40 -9.49
CA LYS A 48 -11.60 15.67 -10.89
C LYS A 48 -10.45 15.82 -11.88
N ASP A 49 -9.48 16.65 -11.57
CA ASP A 49 -8.41 17.04 -12.49
C ASP A 49 -7.03 16.75 -11.88
N ALA A 50 -6.30 15.81 -12.47
CA ALA A 50 -4.99 15.37 -12.00
C ALA A 50 -3.87 16.41 -12.19
N ARG A 51 -4.09 17.49 -12.95
CA ARG A 51 -3.17 18.62 -13.15
C ARG A 51 -3.48 19.77 -12.20
N PHE A 52 -4.73 20.21 -12.14
CA PHE A 52 -5.12 21.43 -11.42
C PHE A 52 -5.59 21.19 -9.99
N ARG A 53 -5.95 19.96 -9.62
CA ARG A 53 -6.52 19.61 -8.30
C ARG A 53 -5.87 18.37 -7.70
N ARG A 54 -4.56 18.25 -7.91
CA ARG A 54 -3.73 17.21 -7.29
C ARG A 54 -3.49 17.54 -5.81
N ILE A 55 -3.70 16.55 -4.94
CA ILE A 55 -3.58 16.71 -3.49
C ILE A 55 -2.20 16.28 -3.01
N THR A 56 -1.74 15.10 -3.43
CA THR A 56 -0.44 14.55 -3.02
C THR A 56 0.55 14.54 -4.19
N ARG A 57 1.83 14.80 -3.91
CA ARG A 57 2.88 14.87 -4.94
C ARG A 57 3.36 13.46 -5.28
N TYR A 58 3.56 13.21 -6.58
CA TYR A 58 4.24 12.02 -7.09
C TYR A 58 5.30 12.41 -8.12
N ARG A 59 6.42 11.66 -8.13
CA ARG A 59 7.55 11.88 -9.04
C ARG A 59 7.60 10.73 -10.05
N TYR A 60 7.19 11.02 -11.28
CA TYR A 60 7.46 10.13 -12.41
C TYR A 60 8.97 10.07 -12.67
N ASN A 61 9.45 8.93 -13.18
CA ASN A 61 10.87 8.69 -13.46
C ASN A 61 11.81 8.97 -12.26
N ASN A 62 11.32 8.74 -11.04
CA ASN A 62 12.16 8.85 -9.85
C ASN A 62 13.22 7.74 -9.82
N VAL A 63 14.31 7.95 -9.10
CA VAL A 63 15.36 6.94 -8.88
C VAL A 63 15.52 6.71 -7.37
N PRO A 64 15.08 5.56 -6.82
CA PRO A 64 14.36 4.47 -7.50
C PRO A 64 12.92 4.85 -7.87
N ALA A 65 12.34 4.14 -8.84
CA ALA A 65 10.95 4.35 -9.25
C ALA A 65 9.98 4.11 -8.07
N ASP A 66 8.87 4.83 -8.07
CA ASP A 66 7.78 4.64 -7.10
C ASP A 66 8.27 4.77 -5.64
N ASN A 67 8.98 5.87 -5.37
CA ASN A 67 9.55 6.20 -4.06
C ASN A 67 8.92 7.50 -3.54
N GLY A 68 7.61 7.43 -3.29
CA GLY A 68 6.75 8.52 -2.83
C GLY A 68 5.29 8.06 -2.85
N GLY A 69 4.64 8.07 -1.69
CA GLY A 69 3.35 7.41 -1.49
C GLY A 69 2.74 7.67 -0.11
N LYS A 70 1.80 6.81 0.27
CA LYS A 70 1.14 6.83 1.58
C LYS A 70 1.85 5.85 2.51
N TYR A 71 2.88 6.34 3.18
CA TYR A 71 3.77 5.50 3.96
C TYR A 71 3.42 5.48 5.44
N PHE A 72 3.29 4.27 5.97
CA PHE A 72 3.30 4.00 7.39
C PHE A 72 4.70 3.49 7.76
N TYR A 73 5.28 4.14 8.75
CA TYR A 73 6.53 3.71 9.37
C TYR A 73 6.18 3.08 10.69
N ILE A 74 6.65 1.86 10.90
CA ILE A 74 6.53 1.15 12.17
C ILE A 74 7.87 1.23 12.85
N ASN A 75 7.94 1.91 13.99
CA ASN A 75 9.11 1.96 14.84
C ASN A 75 8.95 0.94 15.96
N ASP A 76 9.64 -0.19 15.82
CA ASP A 76 9.67 -1.29 16.79
C ASP A 76 11.05 -1.31 17.46
N GLY A 77 11.26 -0.35 18.38
CA GLY A 77 12.52 -0.18 19.10
C GLY A 77 13.62 0.47 18.25
N LYS A 78 14.58 -0.34 17.78
CA LYS A 78 15.66 0.13 16.89
C LYS A 78 15.38 -0.14 15.41
N ASP A 79 14.31 -0.87 15.12
CA ASP A 79 13.95 -1.28 13.77
C ASP A 79 12.80 -0.43 13.25
N VAL A 80 13.06 0.32 12.17
CA VAL A 80 12.04 1.09 11.48
C VAL A 80 11.76 0.40 10.16
N TRP A 81 10.51 0.08 9.88
CA TRP A 81 10.13 -0.61 8.64
C TRP A 81 8.79 -0.11 8.12
N SER A 82 8.46 -0.49 6.88
CA SER A 82 7.19 -0.11 6.24
C SER A 82 6.46 -1.35 5.74
N PRO A 83 5.13 -1.47 5.95
CA PRO A 83 4.37 -2.66 5.55
C PRO A 83 4.38 -2.92 4.03
N GLY A 84 4.44 -1.86 3.23
CA GLY A 84 4.58 -1.93 1.77
C GLY A 84 6.01 -2.15 1.27
N TRP A 85 6.94 -2.57 2.14
CA TRP A 85 8.39 -2.67 1.92
C TRP A 85 9.08 -1.33 1.64
N LYS A 86 8.64 -0.56 0.63
CA LYS A 86 9.09 0.82 0.44
C LYS A 86 8.48 1.76 1.48
N PRO A 87 9.17 2.87 1.80
CA PRO A 87 10.43 3.34 1.23
C PRO A 87 11.67 2.78 1.93
N VAL A 88 11.50 2.18 3.12
CA VAL A 88 12.63 1.75 3.96
C VAL A 88 13.39 0.57 3.37
N LYS A 89 12.68 -0.32 2.66
CA LYS A 89 13.19 -1.55 2.03
C LYS A 89 13.81 -2.55 3.00
N ASN A 90 13.43 -2.50 4.28
CA ASN A 90 13.77 -3.55 5.22
C ASN A 90 13.16 -4.88 4.80
N THR A 91 13.88 -5.97 5.03
CA THR A 91 13.38 -7.33 4.80
C THR A 91 12.17 -7.59 5.69
N LEU A 92 11.08 -8.04 5.09
CA LEU A 92 9.84 -8.42 5.76
C LEU A 92 9.77 -9.95 5.86
N ASP A 93 9.16 -10.45 6.94
CA ASP A 93 8.91 -11.87 7.14
C ASP A 93 7.80 -12.34 6.19
N GLN A 94 6.78 -11.50 6.01
CA GLN A 94 5.72 -11.69 5.02
C GLN A 94 5.39 -10.37 4.32
N TYR A 95 5.00 -10.48 3.05
CA TYR A 95 4.44 -9.38 2.28
C TYR A 95 3.34 -9.91 1.36
N ARG A 96 2.26 -9.13 1.23
CA ARG A 96 1.23 -9.35 0.23
C ARG A 96 0.59 -8.02 -0.15
N CYS A 97 0.36 -7.80 -1.44
CA CYS A 97 -0.52 -6.75 -1.93
C CYS A 97 -1.67 -7.41 -2.70
N ARG A 98 -2.89 -6.92 -2.49
CA ARG A 98 -4.11 -7.38 -3.13
C ARG A 98 -4.77 -6.20 -3.79
N HIS A 99 -4.80 -6.18 -5.12
CA HIS A 99 -5.53 -5.18 -5.88
C HIS A 99 -6.90 -5.74 -6.24
N GLY A 100 -7.95 -5.15 -5.69
CA GLY A 100 -9.34 -5.49 -6.00
C GLY A 100 -10.04 -4.40 -6.80
N LEU A 101 -11.36 -4.50 -6.92
CA LEU A 101 -12.19 -3.52 -7.62
C LEU A 101 -12.29 -2.21 -6.81
N SER A 102 -11.49 -1.21 -7.18
CA SER A 102 -11.45 0.11 -6.51
C SER A 102 -11.00 0.11 -5.04
N TYR A 103 -10.29 -0.93 -4.62
CA TYR A 103 -9.60 -0.99 -3.32
C TYR A 103 -8.26 -1.72 -3.44
N THR A 104 -7.36 -1.47 -2.50
CA THR A 104 -6.09 -2.19 -2.37
C THR A 104 -5.82 -2.55 -0.92
N ILE A 105 -5.35 -3.76 -0.66
CA ILE A 105 -4.87 -4.18 0.66
C ILE A 105 -3.38 -4.45 0.57
N ILE A 106 -2.58 -3.83 1.44
CA ILE A 106 -1.16 -4.13 1.59
C ILE A 106 -0.93 -4.66 2.99
N THR A 107 -0.37 -5.86 3.09
CA THR A 107 -0.02 -6.52 4.33
C THR A 107 1.49 -6.72 4.37
N GLY A 108 2.13 -6.29 5.45
CA GLY A 108 3.52 -6.58 5.75
C GLY A 108 3.66 -7.09 7.19
N GLU A 109 4.54 -8.06 7.39
CA GLU A 109 4.87 -8.57 8.72
C GLU A 109 6.37 -8.46 8.96
N LYS A 110 6.74 -8.03 10.16
CA LYS A 110 8.13 -8.06 10.61
C LYS A 110 8.23 -8.26 12.12
N ASN A 111 9.14 -9.12 12.55
CA ASN A 111 9.44 -9.40 13.95
C ASN A 111 8.19 -9.83 14.75
N GLY A 112 7.23 -10.52 14.12
CA GLY A 112 5.95 -10.91 14.73
C GLY A 112 4.94 -9.78 14.93
N LEU A 113 5.08 -8.64 14.25
CA LEU A 113 4.03 -7.63 14.12
C LEU A 113 3.54 -7.57 12.67
N GLU A 114 2.27 -7.91 12.47
CA GLU A 114 1.59 -7.82 11.17
C GLU A 114 0.85 -6.49 11.09
N VAL A 115 1.01 -5.79 9.96
CA VAL A 115 0.28 -4.57 9.63
C VAL A 115 -0.43 -4.78 8.30
N GLU A 116 -1.75 -4.69 8.33
CA GLU A 116 -2.61 -4.72 7.15
C GLU A 116 -3.26 -3.36 6.95
N ILE A 117 -3.19 -2.83 5.73
CA ILE A 117 -3.74 -1.53 5.38
C ILE A 117 -4.65 -1.68 4.16
N LEU A 118 -5.93 -1.39 4.35
CA LEU A 118 -6.92 -1.28 3.29
C LEU A 118 -7.02 0.18 2.85
N TYR A 119 -6.82 0.43 1.55
CA TYR A 119 -6.96 1.71 0.88
C TYR A 119 -8.16 1.65 -0.07
N PHE A 120 -9.07 2.61 0.02
CA PHE A 120 -10.18 2.74 -0.91
C PHE A 120 -10.72 4.18 -0.90
N VAL A 121 -11.52 4.52 -1.91
CA VAL A 121 -12.30 5.76 -1.95
C VAL A 121 -13.77 5.35 -1.81
N PRO A 122 -14.50 5.81 -0.78
CA PRO A 122 -15.91 5.45 -0.62
C PRO A 122 -16.76 6.04 -1.74
N LEU A 123 -17.91 5.41 -2.00
CA LEU A 123 -18.94 5.96 -2.90
C LEU A 123 -19.50 7.27 -2.33
N GLY A 124 -19.75 8.27 -3.19
CA GLY A 124 -20.29 9.57 -2.78
C GLY A 124 -19.35 10.47 -1.96
N ASP A 125 -18.12 10.04 -1.68
CA ASP A 125 -17.17 10.80 -0.87
C ASP A 125 -15.92 11.24 -1.65
N HIS A 126 -15.38 12.40 -1.26
CA HIS A 126 -14.19 12.98 -1.88
C HIS A 126 -12.93 12.76 -1.03
N CYS A 127 -12.73 11.55 -0.51
CA CYS A 127 -11.59 11.21 0.32
C CYS A 127 -11.08 9.79 0.07
N GLU A 128 -9.79 9.60 0.32
CA GLU A 128 -9.21 8.26 0.47
C GLU A 128 -9.28 7.85 1.94
N ILE A 129 -9.80 6.65 2.20
CA ILE A 129 -9.81 6.02 3.52
C ILE A 129 -8.71 4.97 3.59
N GLN A 130 -8.00 4.97 4.73
CA GLN A 130 -6.93 4.03 5.05
C GLN A 130 -7.26 3.33 6.37
N LYS A 131 -7.80 2.10 6.28
CA LYS A 131 -8.08 1.29 7.47
C LYS A 131 -6.85 0.47 7.82
N VAL A 132 -6.20 0.82 8.93
CA VAL A 132 -5.01 0.16 9.44
C VAL A 132 -5.40 -0.85 10.51
N LYS A 133 -4.93 -2.09 10.36
CA LYS A 133 -5.06 -3.17 11.35
C LYS A 133 -3.67 -3.63 11.75
N LEU A 134 -3.43 -3.64 13.06
CA LEU A 134 -2.18 -4.07 13.67
C LEU A 134 -2.45 -5.34 14.47
N ALA A 135 -1.62 -6.37 14.29
CA ALA A 135 -1.73 -7.62 15.02
C ALA A 135 -0.37 -8.06 15.56
N ASN A 136 -0.25 -8.14 16.90
CA ASN A 136 0.89 -8.79 17.53
C ASN A 136 0.73 -10.31 17.39
N LYS A 137 1.56 -10.92 16.55
CA LYS A 137 1.67 -12.37 16.34
C LYS A 137 2.75 -13.01 17.21
N GLY A 138 3.50 -12.19 17.95
CA GLY A 138 4.49 -12.65 18.92
C GLY A 138 3.86 -13.19 20.20
N LYS A 139 4.70 -13.76 21.05
CA LYS A 139 4.30 -14.30 22.36
C LYS A 139 4.29 -13.25 23.47
N GLU A 140 5.08 -12.20 23.31
CA GLU A 140 5.26 -11.15 24.31
C GLU A 140 4.49 -9.88 23.94
N PRO A 141 4.08 -9.07 24.92
CA PRO A 141 3.54 -7.73 24.67
C PRO A 141 4.51 -6.88 23.85
N LYS A 142 3.99 -6.17 22.83
CA LYS A 142 4.80 -5.35 21.94
C LYS A 142 4.54 -3.86 22.16
N ARG A 143 5.61 -3.06 22.11
CA ARG A 143 5.56 -1.59 22.19
C ARG A 143 6.22 -1.01 20.94
N PHE A 144 5.45 -0.30 20.14
CA PHE A 144 5.90 0.31 18.89
C PHE A 144 5.23 1.68 18.71
N LYS A 145 5.71 2.46 17.75
CA LYS A 145 5.12 3.73 17.31
C LYS A 145 4.84 3.72 15.83
#